data_AF-Q0EA92-F1
#
_entry.id   AF-Q0EA92-F1
#
_cell.length_a   1.000
_cell.length_b   1.000
_cell.length_c   1.000
_cell.angle_alpha   90.00
_cell.angle_beta   90.00
_cell.angle_gamma   90.00
#
_symmetry.space_group_name_H-M   'P 1'
#
loop_
_entity.id
_entity.type
_entity.pdbx_description
1 polymer ?
#
loop_
_entity_poly.entity_id
_entity_poly.type
_entity_poly.pdbx_seq_one_letter_code
_entity_poly.pdbx_strand_id
1 'polypeptide(L)'
;SSLGKGIAAAALGALLQARGYRVRLRKLDPYLNVDPGTMSPTQHGEVFVTDDGAETDLDLGHYERFTGRSATKTDNITTGRIYKNIIDKERRGDYLGATVQVIPHVTNEIKDFIVEGNSDYDFVICEIGGTVGDIEAMPFVEAIRQLGNELPRGAAIYVHLTLMPYIPAAGELKTKPTQHSVKELQALGIHPDILLVRADREIPEPERRKLSLFCNVRPSAVIQALDVANIYDVPMAYHKEGLDNEVLAAFGIEPAPKPRLDAWEEVSNRIRTPEGEVTIAIVGKYTGLKDAYKSLIEALHHGGIANRVKVKLEWIESEVFEKEDPA
;
A
#
# COMPACT_ATOMS: atom_id res chain seq x y z
N SER A 1 0.97 10.41 5.18
CA SER A 1 0.54 9.90 3.85
C SER A 1 1.68 9.97 2.83
N SER A 2 1.49 9.45 1.61
CA SER A 2 2.41 9.57 0.44
C SER A 2 3.83 8.99 0.56
N LEU A 3 4.06 8.08 1.51
CA LEU A 3 5.35 7.40 1.69
C LEU A 3 5.51 6.13 0.83
N GLY A 4 4.50 5.77 0.05
CA GLY A 4 4.48 4.55 -0.78
C GLY A 4 3.96 3.31 -0.06
N LYS A 5 2.92 3.44 0.78
CA LYS A 5 2.28 2.30 1.49
C LYS A 5 1.75 1.24 0.51
N GLY A 6 1.01 1.65 -0.51
CA GLY A 6 0.48 0.73 -1.53
C GLY A 6 1.57 -0.06 -2.25
N ILE A 7 2.63 0.61 -2.70
CA ILE A 7 3.79 -0.06 -3.31
C ILE A 7 4.49 -1.00 -2.32
N ALA A 8 4.62 -0.61 -1.05
CA ALA A 8 5.24 -1.47 -0.05
C ALA A 8 4.41 -2.73 0.24
N ALA A 9 3.09 -2.59 0.36
CA ALA A 9 2.17 -3.71 0.52
C ALA A 9 2.20 -4.64 -0.70
N ALA A 10 2.13 -4.06 -1.90
CA ALA A 10 2.21 -4.78 -3.18
C ALA A 10 3.53 -5.56 -3.32
N ALA A 11 4.66 -4.94 -2.97
CA ALA A 11 5.98 -5.56 -3.01
C ALA A 11 6.10 -6.71 -1.99
N LEU A 12 5.58 -6.55 -0.77
CA LEU A 12 5.52 -7.65 0.20
C LEU A 12 4.65 -8.80 -0.33
N GLY A 13 3.50 -8.49 -0.94
CA GLY A 13 2.63 -9.50 -1.55
C GLY A 13 3.35 -10.29 -2.64
N ALA A 14 4.06 -9.59 -3.54
CA ALA A 14 4.88 -10.21 -4.57
C ALA A 14 6.00 -11.10 -4.00
N LEU A 15 6.66 -10.68 -2.90
CA LEU A 15 7.68 -11.48 -2.24
C LEU A 15 7.13 -12.76 -1.61
N LEU A 16 5.97 -12.66 -0.94
CA LEU A 16 5.30 -13.84 -0.37
C LEU A 16 4.84 -14.80 -1.48
N GLN A 17 4.33 -14.30 -2.61
CA GLN A 17 4.04 -15.12 -3.79
C GLN A 17 5.29 -15.77 -4.39
N ALA A 18 6.41 -15.03 -4.47
CA ALA A 18 7.69 -15.57 -4.93
C ALA A 18 8.18 -16.72 -4.05
N ARG A 19 7.75 -16.78 -2.79
CA ARG A 19 7.99 -17.89 -1.85
C ARG A 19 6.98 -19.03 -1.93
N GLY A 20 5.98 -18.91 -2.80
CA GLY A 20 4.97 -19.95 -3.05
C GLY A 20 3.68 -19.81 -2.26
N TYR A 21 3.45 -18.69 -1.57
CA TYR A 21 2.21 -18.45 -0.82
C TYR A 21 1.13 -17.79 -1.67
N ARG A 22 -0.13 -18.10 -1.37
CA ARG A 22 -1.30 -17.43 -1.92
C ARG A 22 -1.58 -16.19 -1.10
N VAL A 23 -1.55 -15.02 -1.74
CA VAL A 23 -1.66 -13.72 -1.06
C VAL A 23 -2.89 -12.97 -1.54
N ARG A 24 -3.54 -12.29 -0.60
CA ARG A 24 -4.58 -11.30 -0.84
C ARG A 24 -4.14 -9.95 -0.31
N LEU A 25 -4.43 -8.89 -1.05
CA LEU A 25 -4.24 -7.52 -0.58
C LEU A 25 -5.60 -6.85 -0.44
N ARG A 26 -5.77 -6.07 0.62
CA ARG A 26 -6.97 -5.29 0.88
C ARG A 26 -6.59 -3.86 1.27
N LYS A 27 -7.37 -2.90 0.80
CA LYS A 27 -7.25 -1.48 1.13
C LYS A 27 -8.40 -1.03 2.03
N LEU A 28 -8.06 -0.34 3.11
CA LEU A 28 -9.02 0.29 4.02
C LEU A 28 -8.82 1.81 3.97
N ASP A 29 -9.74 2.51 3.34
CA ASP A 29 -9.65 3.95 3.10
C ASP A 29 -10.46 4.75 4.13
N PRO A 30 -9.82 5.72 4.82
CA PRO A 30 -10.49 6.45 5.88
C PRO A 30 -11.43 7.55 5.40
N TYR A 31 -11.52 7.82 4.09
CA TYR A 31 -12.39 8.86 3.53
C TYR A 31 -13.88 8.46 3.55
N LEU A 32 -14.75 9.48 3.53
CA LEU A 32 -16.21 9.33 3.67
C LEU A 32 -16.96 9.05 2.36
N ASN A 33 -16.34 9.22 1.20
CA ASN A 33 -16.93 8.81 -0.05
C ASN A 33 -17.19 7.29 -0.03
N VAL A 34 -18.36 6.84 -0.46
CA VAL A 34 -18.72 5.40 -0.48
C VAL A 34 -17.83 4.64 -1.47
N ASP A 35 -17.49 5.31 -2.56
CA ASP A 35 -16.57 4.93 -3.62
C ASP A 35 -15.88 6.22 -4.12
N PRO A 36 -14.75 6.12 -4.83
CA PRO A 36 -14.05 7.30 -5.33
C PRO A 36 -14.66 7.85 -6.63
N GLY A 37 -15.76 7.30 -7.16
CA GLY A 37 -16.39 7.76 -8.41
C GLY A 37 -16.91 9.21 -8.34
N THR A 38 -17.11 9.74 -7.14
CA THR A 38 -17.49 11.15 -6.89
C THR A 38 -16.29 12.07 -6.64
N MET A 39 -15.07 11.55 -6.62
CA MET A 39 -13.84 12.30 -6.35
C MET A 39 -13.24 12.82 -7.64
N SER A 40 -12.68 14.03 -7.61
CA SER A 40 -11.98 14.56 -8.77
C SER A 40 -10.67 13.79 -9.00
N PRO A 41 -10.42 13.26 -10.20
CA PRO A 41 -9.15 12.60 -10.50
C PRO A 41 -7.93 13.52 -10.33
N THR A 42 -8.14 14.84 -10.42
CA THR A 42 -7.09 15.85 -10.21
C THR A 42 -6.69 16.05 -8.75
N GLN A 43 -7.43 15.50 -7.80
CA GLN A 43 -7.14 15.61 -6.37
C GLN A 43 -6.68 14.28 -5.78
N HIS A 44 -7.20 13.17 -6.32
CA HIS A 44 -7.04 11.85 -5.71
C HIS A 44 -6.47 10.79 -6.66
N GLY A 45 -6.09 11.17 -7.88
CA GLY A 45 -5.61 10.24 -8.90
C GLY A 45 -6.75 9.51 -9.60
N GLU A 46 -6.42 8.54 -10.44
CA GLU A 46 -7.42 7.77 -11.17
C GLU A 46 -8.35 6.98 -10.25
N VAL A 47 -9.57 6.73 -10.73
CA VAL A 47 -10.45 5.70 -10.19
C VAL A 47 -10.08 4.38 -10.86
N PHE A 48 -9.70 3.38 -10.08
CA PHE A 48 -9.46 2.04 -10.59
C PHE A 48 -10.79 1.27 -10.67
N VAL A 49 -10.98 0.46 -11.71
CA VAL A 49 -12.20 -0.33 -11.91
C VAL A 49 -11.85 -1.80 -11.93
N THR A 50 -12.43 -2.58 -11.04
CA THR A 50 -12.22 -4.04 -10.95
C THR A 50 -13.04 -4.80 -11.99
N ASP A 51 -12.65 -6.05 -12.27
CA ASP A 51 -13.37 -6.94 -13.19
C ASP A 51 -14.85 -7.17 -12.80
N ASP A 52 -15.16 -7.09 -11.50
CA ASP A 52 -16.53 -7.20 -10.97
C ASP A 52 -17.29 -5.87 -10.90
N GLY A 53 -16.74 -4.81 -11.51
CA GLY A 53 -17.38 -3.52 -11.75
C GLY A 53 -17.37 -2.56 -10.56
N ALA A 54 -16.44 -2.72 -9.61
CA ALA A 54 -16.29 -1.78 -8.50
C ALA A 54 -15.37 -0.63 -8.87
N GLU A 55 -15.78 0.59 -8.55
CA GLU A 55 -14.93 1.78 -8.57
C GLU A 55 -14.16 1.85 -7.24
N THR A 56 -12.83 1.91 -7.30
CA THR A 56 -11.94 1.78 -6.15
C THR A 56 -10.76 2.74 -6.21
N ASP A 57 -10.05 2.85 -5.09
CA ASP A 57 -8.79 3.60 -5.00
C ASP A 57 -7.72 3.02 -5.95
N LEU A 58 -6.83 3.90 -6.43
CA LEU A 58 -5.76 3.56 -7.39
C LEU A 58 -4.77 2.50 -6.86
N ASP A 59 -4.66 2.34 -5.53
CA ASP A 59 -3.76 1.36 -4.93
C ASP A 59 -4.13 -0.08 -5.29
N LEU A 60 -5.41 -0.37 -5.60
CA LEU A 60 -5.80 -1.70 -6.08
C LEU A 60 -5.11 -2.03 -7.41
N GLY A 61 -4.94 -1.05 -8.30
CA GLY A 61 -4.17 -1.25 -9.52
C GLY A 61 -2.70 -1.59 -9.24
N HIS A 62 -2.10 -1.05 -8.17
CA HIS A 62 -0.76 -1.46 -7.75
C HIS A 62 -0.73 -2.91 -7.28
N TYR A 63 -1.74 -3.34 -6.53
CA TYR A 63 -1.83 -4.71 -6.04
C TYR A 63 -1.94 -5.69 -7.22
N GLU A 64 -2.82 -5.42 -8.18
CA GLU A 64 -2.99 -6.27 -9.36
C GLU A 64 -1.70 -6.36 -10.18
N ARG A 65 -1.08 -5.21 -10.48
CA ARG A 65 0.16 -5.16 -11.29
C ARG A 65 1.31 -5.93 -10.67
N PHE A 66 1.43 -5.93 -9.34
CA PHE A 66 2.52 -6.63 -8.65
C PHE A 66 2.23 -8.10 -8.41
N THR A 67 0.97 -8.47 -8.21
CA THR A 67 0.59 -9.84 -7.81
C THR A 67 -0.01 -10.68 -8.92
N GLY A 68 -0.34 -10.07 -10.06
CA GLY A 68 -0.98 -10.72 -11.20
C GLY A 68 -2.39 -11.22 -10.91
N ARG A 69 -3.00 -10.77 -9.81
CA ARG A 69 -4.31 -11.20 -9.35
C ARG A 69 -5.31 -10.05 -9.48
N SER A 70 -6.43 -10.31 -10.15
CA SER A 70 -7.56 -9.38 -10.15
C SER A 70 -8.09 -9.14 -8.74
N ALA A 71 -8.20 -7.87 -8.38
CA ALA A 71 -8.91 -7.39 -7.21
C ALA A 71 -10.42 -7.43 -7.47
N THR A 72 -11.18 -7.42 -6.39
CA THR A 72 -12.64 -7.47 -6.40
C THR A 72 -13.19 -6.36 -5.52
N LYS A 73 -14.50 -6.11 -5.59
CA LYS A 73 -15.21 -5.20 -4.68
C LYS A 73 -14.99 -5.48 -3.19
N THR A 74 -14.59 -6.71 -2.86
CA THR A 74 -14.30 -7.17 -1.49
C THR A 74 -12.85 -6.94 -1.05
N ASP A 75 -12.05 -6.24 -1.88
CA ASP A 75 -10.65 -5.90 -1.62
C ASP A 75 -10.42 -4.42 -1.28
N ASN A 76 -11.43 -3.56 -1.42
CA ASN A 76 -11.39 -2.18 -0.95
C ASN A 76 -12.57 -1.92 -0.02
N ILE A 77 -12.40 -1.16 1.06
CA ILE A 77 -13.49 -0.60 1.89
C ILE A 77 -13.19 0.84 2.28
N THR A 78 -14.24 1.66 2.41
CA THR A 78 -14.13 3.06 2.82
C THR A 78 -14.93 3.33 4.10
N THR A 79 -14.57 4.37 4.85
CA THR A 79 -15.39 4.85 5.97
C THR A 79 -16.81 5.14 5.52
N GLY A 80 -16.98 5.77 4.35
CA GLY A 80 -18.30 6.04 3.76
C GLY A 80 -19.17 4.80 3.67
N ARG A 81 -18.61 3.72 3.11
CA ARG A 81 -19.32 2.45 2.92
C ARG A 81 -19.62 1.75 4.24
N ILE A 82 -18.68 1.78 5.19
CA ILE A 82 -18.88 1.23 6.55
C ILE A 82 -20.05 1.92 7.24
N TYR A 83 -20.05 3.25 7.27
CA TYR A 83 -21.11 4.01 7.94
C TYR A 83 -22.46 3.84 7.22
N LYS A 84 -22.47 3.82 5.88
CA LYS A 84 -23.68 3.52 5.11
C LYS A 84 -24.26 2.16 5.49
N ASN A 85 -23.46 1.10 5.51
CA ASN A 85 -23.91 -0.24 5.88
C ASN A 85 -24.51 -0.29 7.29
N ILE A 86 -23.87 0.37 8.25
CA ILE A 86 -24.32 0.41 9.64
C ILE A 86 -25.64 1.16 9.77
N ILE A 87 -25.78 2.32 9.11
CA ILE A 87 -27.01 3.11 9.11
C ILE A 87 -28.14 2.32 8.43
N ASP A 88 -27.86 1.64 7.31
CA ASP A 88 -28.85 0.80 6.62
C ASP A 88 -29.32 -0.37 7.51
N LYS A 89 -28.40 -1.06 8.20
CA LYS A 89 -28.73 -2.12 9.19
C LYS A 89 -29.59 -1.58 10.33
N GLU A 90 -29.23 -0.40 10.84
CA GLU A 90 -29.96 0.24 11.92
C GLU A 90 -31.39 0.63 11.52
N ARG A 91 -31.58 1.25 10.35
CA ARG A 91 -32.91 1.63 9.84
C ARG A 91 -33.80 0.43 9.53
N ARG A 92 -33.23 -0.73 9.19
CA ARG A 92 -33.98 -1.99 9.04
C ARG A 92 -34.38 -2.64 10.36
N GLY A 93 -33.83 -2.19 11.48
CA GLY A 93 -34.08 -2.75 12.80
C GLY A 93 -33.18 -3.93 13.18
N ASP A 94 -32.07 -4.14 12.46
CA ASP A 94 -31.15 -5.28 12.69
C ASP A 94 -30.51 -5.24 14.09
N TYR A 95 -30.43 -4.06 14.72
CA TYR A 95 -29.93 -3.86 16.08
C TYR A 95 -31.01 -3.89 17.17
N LEU A 96 -32.26 -4.25 16.85
CA LEU A 96 -33.36 -4.46 17.81
C LEU A 96 -33.62 -3.25 18.75
N GLY A 97 -33.41 -2.03 18.25
CA GLY A 97 -33.60 -0.80 19.02
C GLY A 97 -32.46 -0.44 19.98
N ALA A 98 -31.36 -1.20 19.98
CA ALA A 98 -30.16 -0.87 20.75
C ALA A 98 -29.43 0.35 20.18
N THR A 99 -28.64 1.03 21.02
CA THR A 99 -27.82 2.16 20.60
C THR A 99 -26.66 1.70 19.70
N VAL A 100 -26.55 2.29 18.51
CA VAL A 100 -25.42 2.08 17.60
C VAL A 100 -24.28 3.04 17.96
N GLN A 101 -23.07 2.51 17.99
CA GLN A 101 -21.85 3.18 18.48
C GLN A 101 -20.64 2.80 17.63
N VAL A 102 -19.57 3.61 17.65
CA VAL A 102 -18.30 3.30 16.96
C VAL A 102 -17.75 1.96 17.42
N ILE A 103 -17.68 1.74 18.73
CA ILE A 103 -17.37 0.44 19.33
C ILE A 103 -18.66 -0.12 19.92
N PRO A 104 -19.11 -1.32 19.56
CA PRO A 104 -18.43 -2.27 18.67
C PRO A 104 -18.84 -2.18 17.19
N HIS A 105 -19.85 -1.38 16.81
CA HIS A 105 -20.52 -1.56 15.50
C HIS A 105 -19.63 -1.19 14.30
N VAL A 106 -18.93 -0.05 14.34
CA VAL A 106 -17.97 0.35 13.28
C VAL A 106 -16.76 -0.58 13.27
N THR A 107 -16.20 -0.88 14.45
CA THR A 107 -15.05 -1.77 14.55
C THR A 107 -15.37 -3.18 14.07
N ASN A 108 -16.57 -3.70 14.34
CA ASN A 108 -17.00 -5.02 13.88
C ASN A 108 -17.17 -5.03 12.35
N GLU A 109 -17.78 -4.02 11.73
CA GLU A 109 -17.89 -3.96 10.26
C GLU A 109 -16.50 -3.97 9.59
N ILE A 110 -15.51 -3.31 10.19
CA ILE A 110 -14.11 -3.33 9.72
C ILE A 110 -13.49 -4.73 9.91
N LYS A 111 -13.65 -5.34 11.10
CA LYS A 111 -13.12 -6.67 11.38
C LYS A 111 -13.71 -7.73 10.45
N ASP A 112 -15.02 -7.70 10.26
CA ASP A 112 -15.76 -8.60 9.38
C ASP A 112 -15.21 -8.48 7.95
N PHE A 113 -15.03 -7.25 7.45
CA PHE A 113 -14.38 -7.02 6.16
C PHE A 113 -12.98 -7.62 6.08
N ILE A 114 -12.15 -7.51 7.13
CA ILE A 114 -10.79 -8.04 7.14
C ILE A 114 -10.79 -9.58 7.06
N VAL A 115 -11.66 -10.26 7.80
CA VAL A 115 -11.63 -11.73 7.95
C VAL A 115 -12.44 -12.49 6.90
N GLU A 116 -13.42 -11.85 6.24
CA GLU A 116 -14.33 -12.51 5.32
C GLU A 116 -13.66 -12.93 4.00
N GLY A 117 -13.98 -14.13 3.51
CA GLY A 117 -13.59 -14.61 2.17
C GLY A 117 -12.11 -14.99 2.02
N ASN A 118 -11.45 -15.43 3.10
CA ASN A 118 -10.01 -15.66 3.12
C ASN A 118 -9.56 -17.13 3.02
N SER A 119 -10.48 -18.08 2.80
CA SER A 119 -10.19 -19.53 2.82
C SER A 119 -9.13 -19.99 1.82
N ASP A 120 -8.98 -19.27 0.70
CA ASP A 120 -8.06 -19.63 -0.38
C ASP A 120 -6.68 -18.95 -0.28
N TYR A 121 -6.41 -18.22 0.82
CA TYR A 121 -5.18 -17.45 0.99
C TYR A 121 -4.42 -17.86 2.23
N ASP A 122 -3.09 -17.86 2.10
CA ASP A 122 -2.18 -18.13 3.21
C ASP A 122 -1.86 -16.83 3.96
N PHE A 123 -1.82 -15.69 3.24
CA PHE A 123 -1.64 -14.35 3.82
C PHE A 123 -2.66 -13.35 3.28
N VAL A 124 -3.12 -12.47 4.17
CA VAL A 124 -3.93 -11.31 3.83
C VAL A 124 -3.21 -10.07 4.32
N ILE A 125 -2.85 -9.18 3.39
CA ILE A 125 -2.21 -7.90 3.69
C ILE A 125 -3.28 -6.82 3.67
N CYS A 126 -3.56 -6.21 4.81
CA CYS A 126 -4.50 -5.11 4.94
C CYS A 126 -3.73 -3.79 5.05
N GLU A 127 -3.77 -2.97 4.00
CA GLU A 127 -3.25 -1.61 4.04
C GLU A 127 -4.30 -0.67 4.64
N ILE A 128 -3.96 -0.02 5.75
CA ILE A 128 -4.77 1.03 6.35
C ILE A 128 -4.32 2.39 5.78
N GLY A 129 -5.23 3.08 5.11
CA GLY A 129 -5.04 4.44 4.62
C GLY A 129 -4.88 5.48 5.73
N GLY A 130 -4.58 6.72 5.37
CA GLY A 130 -4.31 7.79 6.34
C GLY A 130 -2.95 7.68 7.03
N THR A 131 -2.83 8.36 8.18
CA THR A 131 -1.63 8.36 9.03
C THR A 131 -2.02 8.05 10.47
N VAL A 132 -1.22 7.24 11.17
CA VAL A 132 -1.42 6.97 12.60
C VAL A 132 -1.36 8.29 13.38
N GLY A 133 -2.35 8.54 14.23
CA GLY A 133 -2.55 9.79 14.96
C GLY A 133 -3.66 10.67 14.38
N ASP A 134 -4.05 10.45 13.11
CA ASP A 134 -5.16 11.17 12.50
C ASP A 134 -6.50 10.59 13.00
N ILE A 135 -7.49 11.47 13.23
CA ILE A 135 -8.83 11.10 13.74
C ILE A 135 -9.51 10.09 12.80
N GLU A 136 -9.34 10.26 11.49
CA GLU A 136 -9.97 9.42 10.46
C GLU A 136 -9.50 7.95 10.52
N ALA A 137 -8.29 7.69 11.03
CA ALA A 137 -7.72 6.35 11.11
C ALA A 137 -8.08 5.63 12.42
N MET A 138 -8.58 6.34 13.45
CA MET A 138 -8.82 5.77 14.78
C MET A 138 -9.73 4.54 14.78
N PRO A 139 -10.87 4.50 14.04
CA PRO A 139 -11.72 3.31 14.01
C PRO A 139 -11.01 2.09 13.41
N PHE A 140 -10.17 2.28 12.39
CA PHE A 140 -9.40 1.19 11.77
C PHE A 140 -8.32 0.66 12.71
N VAL A 141 -7.58 1.56 13.37
CA VAL A 141 -6.54 1.18 14.35
C VAL A 141 -7.17 0.42 15.52
N GLU A 142 -8.31 0.88 16.05
CA GLU A 142 -9.01 0.17 17.12
C GLU A 142 -9.53 -1.20 16.64
N ALA A 143 -10.05 -1.29 15.41
CA ALA A 143 -10.53 -2.56 14.85
C ALA A 143 -9.41 -3.60 14.72
N ILE A 144 -8.24 -3.23 14.18
CA ILE A 144 -7.11 -4.17 14.08
C ILE A 144 -6.53 -4.54 15.45
N ARG A 145 -6.54 -3.62 16.42
CA ARG A 145 -6.14 -3.90 17.79
C ARG A 145 -7.05 -4.93 18.45
N GLN A 146 -8.38 -4.80 18.29
CA GLN A 146 -9.34 -5.81 18.75
C GLN A 146 -9.14 -7.14 18.01
N LEU A 147 -9.02 -7.10 16.68
CA LEU A 147 -8.84 -8.29 15.86
C LEU A 147 -7.58 -9.07 16.24
N GLY A 148 -6.46 -8.39 16.51
CA GLY A 148 -5.24 -9.03 16.96
C GLY A 148 -5.37 -9.74 18.32
N ASN A 149 -6.31 -9.33 19.17
CA ASN A 149 -6.63 -10.03 20.42
C ASN A 149 -7.59 -11.22 20.22
N GLU A 150 -8.46 -11.13 19.21
CA GLU A 150 -9.46 -12.16 18.88
C GLU A 150 -8.84 -13.32 18.09
N LEU A 151 -7.85 -13.03 17.25
CA LEU A 151 -7.12 -14.02 16.48
C LEU A 151 -6.18 -14.86 17.37
N PRO A 152 -5.88 -16.12 17.00
CA PRO A 152 -4.86 -16.89 17.68
C PRO A 152 -3.54 -16.14 17.76
N ARG A 153 -2.82 -16.29 18.87
CA ARG A 153 -1.52 -15.65 19.07
C ARG A 153 -0.58 -16.00 17.90
N GLY A 154 0.02 -14.98 17.28
CA GLY A 154 0.91 -15.13 16.13
C GLY A 154 0.19 -15.22 14.77
N ALA A 155 -1.14 -15.09 14.72
CA ALA A 155 -1.90 -15.06 13.46
C ALA A 155 -2.11 -13.65 12.89
N ALA A 156 -1.60 -12.61 13.56
CA ALA A 156 -1.58 -11.24 13.07
C ALA A 156 -0.23 -10.60 13.42
N ILE A 157 0.31 -9.83 12.48
CA ILE A 157 1.52 -9.02 12.66
C ILE A 157 1.27 -7.60 12.16
N TYR A 158 2.03 -6.64 12.66
CA TYR A 158 1.93 -5.24 12.29
C TYR A 158 3.23 -4.73 11.67
N VAL A 159 3.13 -4.27 10.41
CA VAL A 159 4.23 -3.58 9.71
C VAL A 159 3.94 -2.09 9.71
N HIS A 160 4.81 -1.30 10.35
CA HIS A 160 4.63 0.16 10.45
C HIS A 160 5.59 0.88 9.51
N LEU A 161 5.04 1.60 8.53
CA LEU A 161 5.80 2.40 7.58
C LEU A 161 6.05 3.80 8.15
N THR A 162 7.31 4.20 8.27
CA THR A 162 7.71 5.52 8.77
C THR A 162 8.61 6.25 7.78
N LEU A 163 8.86 7.56 8.03
CA LEU A 163 9.83 8.37 7.29
C LEU A 163 10.99 8.76 8.19
N MET A 164 12.20 8.64 7.65
CA MET A 164 13.42 9.16 8.26
C MET A 164 13.97 10.30 7.38
N PRO A 165 13.65 11.57 7.71
CA PRO A 165 14.06 12.69 6.88
C PRO A 165 15.54 12.99 7.05
N TYR A 166 16.18 13.41 5.96
CA TYR A 166 17.51 14.01 5.96
C TYR A 166 17.41 15.52 6.18
N ILE A 167 18.27 16.07 7.04
CA ILE A 167 18.34 17.52 7.31
C ILE A 167 19.62 18.07 6.67
N PRO A 168 19.56 18.76 5.51
CA PRO A 168 20.74 19.23 4.81
C PRO A 168 21.64 20.15 5.65
N ALA A 169 21.05 21.01 6.46
CA ALA A 169 21.80 21.92 7.33
C ALA A 169 22.60 21.22 8.43
N ALA A 170 22.17 20.02 8.86
CA ALA A 170 22.82 19.23 9.90
C ALA A 170 23.65 18.06 9.32
N GLY A 171 23.48 17.73 8.05
CA GLY A 171 24.22 16.66 7.39
C GLY A 171 23.82 15.25 7.84
N GLU A 172 22.64 15.06 8.42
CA GLU A 172 22.26 13.79 9.06
C GLU A 172 20.78 13.41 8.87
N LEU A 173 20.53 12.10 8.91
CA LEU A 173 19.19 11.53 8.98
C LEU A 173 18.64 11.58 10.41
N LYS A 174 17.35 11.89 10.57
CA LYS A 174 16.73 12.02 11.90
C LYS A 174 15.79 10.87 12.22
N THR A 175 16.14 10.11 13.26
CA THR A 175 15.33 8.99 13.78
C THR A 175 14.10 9.42 14.57
N LYS A 176 14.03 10.68 15.03
CA LYS A 176 12.97 11.17 15.93
C LYS A 176 11.53 11.04 15.38
N PRO A 177 11.23 11.35 14.11
CA PRO A 177 9.88 11.16 13.57
C PRO A 177 9.41 9.71 13.66
N THR A 178 10.27 8.74 13.37
CA THR A 178 9.96 7.31 13.51
C THR A 178 9.69 6.95 14.97
N GLN A 179 10.53 7.41 15.91
CA GLN A 179 10.33 7.15 17.34
C GLN A 179 8.98 7.67 17.85
N HIS A 180 8.59 8.88 17.45
CA HIS A 180 7.33 9.48 17.88
C HIS A 180 6.13 8.78 17.23
N SER A 181 6.24 8.41 15.95
CA SER A 181 5.19 7.67 15.26
C SER A 181 4.94 6.29 15.86
N VAL A 182 5.99 5.56 16.26
CA VAL A 182 5.85 4.28 16.95
C VAL A 182 5.24 4.47 18.34
N LYS A 183 5.64 5.51 19.07
CA LYS A 183 5.04 5.82 20.38
C LYS A 183 3.53 6.08 20.27
N GLU A 184 3.10 6.79 19.22
CA GLU A 184 1.67 7.04 18.96
C GLU A 184 0.91 5.73 18.70
N LEU A 185 1.47 4.85 17.86
CA LEU A 185 0.88 3.53 17.57
C LEU A 185 0.77 2.67 18.85
N GLN A 186 1.82 2.68 19.68
CA GLN A 186 1.85 1.95 20.96
C GLN A 186 0.88 2.52 21.98
N ALA A 187 0.65 3.83 22.00
CA ALA A 187 -0.35 4.46 22.86
C ALA A 187 -1.78 4.00 22.51
N LEU A 188 -2.00 3.59 21.26
CA LEU A 188 -3.25 2.97 20.78
C LEU A 188 -3.27 1.45 21.01
N GLY A 189 -2.30 0.88 21.72
CA GLY A 189 -2.26 -0.53 22.10
C GLY A 189 -1.75 -1.48 21.01
N ILE A 190 -1.10 -0.96 19.96
CA ILE A 190 -0.49 -1.76 18.90
C ILE A 190 1.04 -1.67 18.99
N HIS A 191 1.68 -2.83 19.08
CA HIS A 191 3.13 -2.94 18.99
C HIS A 191 3.51 -3.39 17.58
N PRO A 192 4.31 -2.61 16.82
CA PRO A 192 4.76 -3.04 15.51
C PRO A 192 5.75 -4.20 15.64
N ASP A 193 5.59 -5.22 14.81
CA ASP A 193 6.56 -6.31 14.68
C ASP A 193 7.73 -5.89 13.79
N ILE A 194 7.44 -5.08 12.76
CA ILE A 194 8.41 -4.64 11.75
C ILE A 194 8.28 -3.14 11.53
N LEU A 195 9.43 -2.45 11.45
CA LEU A 195 9.51 -1.06 11.02
C LEU A 195 10.05 -1.00 9.60
N LEU A 196 9.24 -0.48 8.70
CA LEU A 196 9.66 -0.20 7.33
C LEU A 196 9.99 1.29 7.22
N VAL A 197 11.27 1.61 7.20
CA VAL A 197 11.77 2.99 7.37
C VAL A 197 12.12 3.58 6.01
N ARG A 198 11.26 4.48 5.51
CA ARG A 198 11.51 5.19 4.25
C ARG A 198 12.62 6.22 4.42
N ALA A 199 13.58 6.21 3.50
CA ALA A 199 14.68 7.17 3.45
C ALA A 199 15.15 7.36 2.01
N ASP A 200 15.72 8.53 1.72
CA ASP A 200 16.28 8.89 0.41
C ASP A 200 17.73 8.42 0.21
N ARG A 201 18.33 7.81 1.26
CA ARG A 201 19.71 7.35 1.30
C ARG A 201 19.89 6.26 2.35
N GLU A 202 20.99 5.53 2.25
CA GLU A 202 21.34 4.46 3.18
C GLU A 202 21.29 4.94 4.65
N ILE A 203 20.65 4.14 5.50
CA ILE A 203 20.51 4.45 6.92
C ILE A 203 21.72 3.88 7.66
N PRO A 204 22.55 4.72 8.32
CA PRO A 204 23.71 4.23 9.06
C PRO A 204 23.31 3.18 10.11
N GLU A 205 24.11 2.13 10.23
CA GLU A 205 23.87 1.04 11.19
C GLU A 205 23.64 1.53 12.63
N PRO A 206 24.38 2.53 13.17
CA PRO A 206 24.10 3.07 14.50
C PRO A 206 22.69 3.63 14.64
N GLU A 207 22.16 4.29 13.61
CA GLU A 207 20.80 4.83 13.64
C GLU A 207 19.74 3.72 13.50
N ARG A 208 20.00 2.65 12.73
CA ARG A 208 19.13 1.46 12.71
C ARG A 208 19.06 0.78 14.08
N ARG A 209 20.21 0.57 14.73
CA ARG A 209 20.29 0.01 16.10
C ARG A 209 19.55 0.89 17.10
N LYS A 210 19.69 2.21 16.98
CA LYS A 210 18.97 3.18 17.80
C LYS A 210 17.46 3.08 17.61
N LEU A 211 16.97 2.96 16.37
CA LEU A 211 15.54 2.74 16.11
C LEU A 211 15.04 1.46 16.77
N SER A 212 15.78 0.35 16.65
CA SER A 212 15.45 -0.91 17.32
C SER A 212 15.27 -0.73 18.83
N LEU A 213 16.21 -0.06 19.50
CA LEU A 213 16.15 0.19 20.94
C LEU A 213 14.98 1.10 21.34
N PHE A 214 14.80 2.22 20.64
CA PHE A 214 13.76 3.19 20.99
C PHE A 214 12.34 2.74 20.64
N CYS A 215 12.20 1.90 19.62
CA CYS A 215 10.90 1.44 19.13
C CYS A 215 10.54 0.03 19.64
N ASN A 216 11.43 -0.60 20.41
CA ASN A 216 11.25 -1.93 20.98
C ASN A 216 10.97 -3.02 19.92
N VAL A 217 11.76 -3.01 18.84
CA VAL A 217 11.72 -4.03 17.78
C VAL A 217 13.09 -4.67 17.61
N ARG A 218 13.16 -5.88 17.05
CA ARG A 218 14.46 -6.53 16.77
C ARG A 218 15.29 -5.70 15.79
N PRO A 219 16.63 -5.69 15.88
CA PRO A 219 17.48 -4.99 14.91
C PRO A 219 17.24 -5.42 13.47
N SER A 220 16.98 -6.71 13.24
CA SER A 220 16.66 -7.27 11.93
C SER A 220 15.29 -6.82 11.40
N ALA A 221 14.36 -6.48 12.28
CA ALA A 221 13.03 -5.97 11.93
C ALA A 221 12.99 -4.45 11.65
N VAL A 222 14.13 -3.76 11.71
CA VAL A 222 14.28 -2.39 11.21
C VAL A 222 14.74 -2.46 9.77
N ILE A 223 13.77 -2.48 8.85
CA ILE A 223 13.97 -2.63 7.41
C ILE A 223 14.10 -1.25 6.78
N GLN A 224 15.20 -1.01 6.08
CA GLN A 224 15.32 0.23 5.29
C GLN A 224 14.55 0.09 3.99
N ALA A 225 13.72 1.08 3.71
CA ALA A 225 12.96 1.19 2.47
C ALA A 225 13.49 2.38 1.69
N LEU A 226 14.59 2.19 0.98
CA LEU A 226 15.23 3.28 0.24
C LEU A 226 14.46 3.66 -1.02
N ASP A 227 14.61 4.90 -1.46
CA ASP A 227 14.17 5.30 -2.80
C ASP A 227 14.88 4.46 -3.87
N VAL A 228 14.09 3.96 -4.82
CA VAL A 228 14.57 3.18 -5.95
C VAL A 228 14.28 3.91 -7.25
N ALA A 229 15.10 3.64 -8.27
CA ALA A 229 14.94 4.28 -9.59
C ALA A 229 13.61 3.92 -10.26
N ASN A 230 13.05 2.75 -9.93
CA ASN A 230 11.86 2.22 -10.56
C ASN A 230 11.10 1.31 -9.58
N ILE A 231 9.76 1.38 -9.59
CA ILE A 231 8.91 0.68 -8.61
C ILE A 231 9.04 -0.85 -8.68
N TYR A 232 9.40 -1.40 -9.85
CA TYR A 232 9.60 -2.84 -10.01
C TYR A 232 10.91 -3.35 -9.38
N ASP A 233 11.78 -2.45 -8.91
CA ASP A 233 12.97 -2.81 -8.13
C ASP A 233 12.65 -3.01 -6.64
N VAL A 234 11.49 -2.53 -6.16
CA VAL A 234 11.12 -2.53 -4.73
C VAL A 234 11.09 -3.94 -4.13
N PRO A 235 10.50 -4.98 -4.75
CA PRO A 235 10.49 -6.33 -4.17
C PRO A 235 11.91 -6.84 -3.88
N MET A 236 12.81 -6.74 -4.86
CA MET A 236 14.20 -7.17 -4.69
C MET A 236 14.94 -6.33 -3.65
N ALA A 237 14.73 -5.01 -3.63
CA ALA A 237 15.32 -4.12 -2.65
C ALA A 237 14.89 -4.47 -1.21
N TYR A 238 13.60 -4.72 -1.00
CA TYR A 238 13.07 -5.08 0.32
C TYR A 238 13.46 -6.50 0.74
N HIS A 239 13.54 -7.44 -0.20
CA HIS A 239 14.06 -8.78 0.06
C HIS A 239 15.52 -8.75 0.52
N LYS A 240 16.36 -7.94 -0.13
CA LYS A 240 17.77 -7.76 0.24
C LYS A 240 17.92 -7.27 1.70
N GLU A 241 16.99 -6.43 2.16
CA GLU A 241 16.96 -5.95 3.55
C GLU A 241 16.27 -6.91 4.53
N GLY A 242 15.68 -8.00 4.03
CA GLY A 242 15.11 -9.07 4.84
C GLY A 242 13.64 -8.92 5.23
N LEU A 243 12.87 -8.06 4.54
CA LEU A 243 11.47 -7.79 4.89
C LEU A 243 10.63 -9.06 5.00
N ASP A 244 10.66 -9.87 3.94
CA ASP A 244 9.86 -11.09 3.82
C ASP A 244 10.34 -12.19 4.76
N ASN A 245 11.64 -12.24 5.08
CA ASN A 245 12.16 -13.13 6.13
C ASN A 245 11.60 -12.76 7.50
N GLU A 246 11.63 -11.47 7.87
CA GLU A 246 11.13 -11.01 9.17
C GLU A 246 9.62 -11.18 9.29
N VAL A 247 8.87 -10.97 8.20
CA VAL A 247 7.42 -11.26 8.16
C VAL A 247 7.17 -12.73 8.49
N LEU A 248 7.82 -13.66 7.79
CA LEU A 248 7.63 -15.09 8.03
C LEU A 248 8.08 -15.52 9.43
N ALA A 249 9.19 -14.97 9.93
CA ALA A 249 9.67 -15.23 11.28
C ALA A 249 8.69 -14.69 12.35
N ALA A 250 8.04 -13.54 12.13
CA ALA A 250 7.03 -12.99 13.02
C ALA A 250 5.77 -13.88 13.11
N PHE A 251 5.41 -14.56 12.01
CA PHE A 251 4.38 -15.60 11.97
C PHE A 251 4.88 -16.97 12.50
N GLY A 252 6.15 -17.11 12.89
CA GLY A 252 6.72 -18.37 13.38
C GLY A 252 6.98 -19.42 12.30
N ILE A 253 7.11 -19.01 11.03
CA ILE A 253 7.30 -19.91 9.89
C ILE A 253 8.80 -20.07 9.62
N GLU A 254 9.40 -21.11 10.21
CA GLU A 254 10.80 -21.49 9.99
C GLU A 254 10.96 -23.01 9.82
N PRO A 255 11.72 -23.49 8.80
CA PRO A 255 12.42 -22.72 7.78
C PRO A 255 11.48 -22.18 6.68
N ALA A 256 11.68 -20.92 6.30
CA ALA A 256 10.94 -20.29 5.22
C ALA A 256 11.46 -20.73 3.82
N PRO A 257 10.58 -21.01 2.84
CA PRO A 257 10.97 -21.22 1.45
C PRO A 257 11.71 -19.99 0.89
N LYS A 258 12.74 -20.19 0.07
CA LYS A 258 13.43 -19.10 -0.63
C LYS A 258 12.54 -18.51 -1.73
N PRO A 259 12.57 -17.19 -1.96
CA PRO A 259 11.81 -16.59 -3.04
C PRO A 259 12.44 -16.89 -4.41
N ARG A 260 11.62 -17.07 -5.43
CA ARG A 260 12.03 -17.10 -6.84
C ARG A 260 11.84 -15.71 -7.45
N LEU A 261 12.93 -14.98 -7.64
CA LEU A 261 12.92 -13.57 -8.07
C LEU A 261 13.28 -13.38 -9.54
N ASP A 262 13.49 -14.46 -10.31
CA ASP A 262 13.98 -14.41 -11.69
C ASP A 262 13.14 -13.48 -12.59
N ALA A 263 11.81 -13.49 -12.43
CA ALA A 263 10.91 -12.62 -13.18
C ALA A 263 11.10 -11.13 -12.83
N TRP A 264 11.33 -10.81 -11.56
CA TRP A 264 11.60 -9.44 -11.11
C TRP A 264 12.96 -8.94 -11.57
N GLU A 265 13.96 -9.82 -11.54
CA GLU A 265 15.30 -9.55 -12.10
C GLU A 265 15.21 -9.26 -13.60
N GLU A 266 14.44 -10.07 -14.34
CA GLU A 266 14.23 -9.87 -15.77
C GLU A 266 13.53 -8.53 -16.08
N VAL A 267 12.47 -8.19 -15.35
CA VAL A 267 11.76 -6.91 -15.51
C VAL A 267 12.71 -5.74 -15.24
N SER A 268 13.45 -5.77 -14.13
CA SER A 268 14.42 -4.73 -13.79
C SER A 268 15.51 -4.59 -14.85
N ASN A 269 16.03 -5.71 -15.35
CA ASN A 269 17.04 -5.71 -16.40
C ASN A 269 16.51 -5.06 -17.69
N ARG A 270 15.32 -5.46 -18.16
CA ARG A 270 14.68 -4.88 -19.36
C ARG A 270 14.44 -3.37 -19.24
N ILE A 271 14.15 -2.87 -18.03
CA ILE A 271 13.99 -1.44 -17.77
C ILE A 271 15.33 -0.69 -17.81
N ARG A 272 16.39 -1.30 -17.26
CA ARG A 272 17.72 -0.68 -17.17
C ARG A 272 18.51 -0.73 -18.48
N THR A 273 18.26 -1.73 -19.32
CA THR A 273 18.97 -1.94 -20.59
C THR A 273 18.00 -2.00 -21.78
N PRO A 274 17.31 -0.90 -22.12
CA PRO A 274 16.48 -0.85 -23.31
C PRO A 274 17.35 -0.87 -24.59
N GLU A 275 16.87 -1.53 -25.63
CA GLU A 275 17.52 -1.65 -26.95
C GLU A 275 17.15 -0.49 -27.89
N GLY A 276 16.19 0.34 -27.50
CA GLY A 276 15.74 1.51 -28.24
C GLY A 276 14.80 2.39 -27.41
N GLU A 277 14.26 3.41 -28.05
CA GLU A 277 13.34 4.35 -27.42
C GLU A 277 12.20 4.71 -28.38
N VAL A 278 11.00 4.88 -27.84
CA VAL A 278 9.82 5.34 -28.57
C VAL A 278 9.17 6.49 -27.80
N THR A 279 8.80 7.54 -28.53
CA THR A 279 8.02 8.65 -27.98
C THR A 279 6.54 8.43 -28.31
N ILE A 280 5.69 8.50 -27.30
CA ILE A 280 4.24 8.36 -27.41
C ILE A 280 3.60 9.64 -26.87
N ALA A 281 2.84 10.33 -27.71
CA ALA A 281 2.05 11.48 -27.32
C ALA A 281 0.74 11.01 -26.66
N ILE A 282 0.43 11.54 -25.47
CA ILE A 282 -0.83 11.36 -24.76
C ILE A 282 -1.57 12.70 -24.78
N VAL A 283 -2.72 12.72 -25.44
CA VAL A 283 -3.64 13.86 -25.42
C VAL A 283 -4.60 13.68 -24.25
N GLY A 284 -4.55 14.58 -23.28
CA GLY A 284 -5.32 14.48 -22.04
C GLY A 284 -5.89 15.82 -21.60
N LYS A 285 -6.97 15.77 -20.82
CA LYS A 285 -7.59 16.96 -20.23
C LYS A 285 -6.82 17.47 -19.00
N TYR A 286 -6.20 16.57 -18.24
CA TYR A 286 -5.56 16.86 -16.96
C TYR A 286 -4.07 16.48 -16.96
N THR A 287 -3.30 16.96 -17.95
CA THR A 287 -1.88 16.60 -18.15
C THR A 287 -0.96 16.97 -16.98
N GLY A 288 -1.36 17.95 -16.16
CA GLY A 288 -0.62 18.39 -14.98
C GLY A 288 -0.56 17.39 -13.82
N LEU A 289 -1.45 16.39 -13.78
CA LEU A 289 -1.44 15.35 -12.74
C LEU A 289 -1.35 13.95 -13.35
N LYS A 290 -0.14 13.39 -13.36
CA LYS A 290 0.13 12.06 -13.92
C LYS A 290 -0.61 10.93 -13.22
N ASP A 291 -0.95 11.09 -11.94
CA ASP A 291 -1.67 10.08 -11.16
C ASP A 291 -3.12 9.88 -11.65
N ALA A 292 -3.69 10.85 -12.36
CA ALA A 292 -5.00 10.70 -13.02
C ALA A 292 -4.98 9.71 -14.21
N TYR A 293 -3.78 9.29 -14.65
CA TYR A 293 -3.56 8.41 -15.79
C TYR A 293 -2.61 7.25 -15.42
N LYS A 294 -2.54 6.88 -14.14
CA LYS A 294 -1.53 5.98 -13.62
C LYS A 294 -1.54 4.62 -14.33
N SER A 295 -2.69 3.99 -14.50
CA SER A 295 -2.81 2.69 -15.18
C SER A 295 -2.48 2.78 -16.67
N LEU A 296 -2.82 3.89 -17.34
CA LEU A 296 -2.41 4.14 -18.73
C LEU A 296 -0.89 4.21 -18.85
N ILE A 297 -0.25 4.98 -17.98
CA ILE A 297 1.21 5.15 -17.95
C ILE A 297 1.89 3.79 -17.72
N GLU A 298 1.44 3.02 -16.73
CA GLU A 298 2.01 1.71 -16.43
C GLU A 298 1.81 0.71 -17.57
N ALA A 299 0.64 0.69 -18.22
CA ALA A 299 0.39 -0.18 -19.36
C ALA A 299 1.33 0.12 -20.54
N LEU A 300 1.58 1.40 -20.83
CA LEU A 300 2.53 1.80 -21.87
C LEU A 300 3.97 1.41 -21.50
N HIS A 301 4.37 1.63 -20.24
CA HIS A 301 5.68 1.17 -19.76
C HIS A 301 5.82 -0.35 -19.83
N HIS A 302 4.79 -1.12 -19.48
CA HIS A 302 4.77 -2.58 -19.62
C HIS A 302 4.93 -3.02 -21.07
N GLY A 303 4.25 -2.33 -22.01
CA GLY A 303 4.47 -2.51 -23.45
C GLY A 303 5.93 -2.26 -23.84
N GLY A 304 6.56 -1.22 -23.30
CA GLY A 304 7.99 -0.96 -23.46
C GLY A 304 8.88 -2.08 -22.94
N ILE A 305 8.64 -2.55 -21.71
CA ILE A 305 9.37 -3.65 -21.06
C ILE A 305 9.28 -4.93 -21.88
N ALA A 306 8.09 -5.26 -22.38
CA ALA A 306 7.86 -6.44 -23.21
C ALA A 306 8.70 -6.40 -24.50
N ASN A 307 8.83 -5.21 -25.11
CA ASN A 307 9.55 -4.99 -26.36
C ASN A 307 11.01 -4.52 -26.17
N ARG A 308 11.51 -4.45 -24.93
CA ARG A 308 12.84 -3.90 -24.59
C ARG A 308 13.07 -2.48 -25.12
N VAL A 309 12.04 -1.65 -25.14
CA VAL A 309 12.16 -0.24 -25.55
C VAL A 309 11.78 0.68 -24.40
N LYS A 310 12.50 1.79 -24.29
CA LYS A 310 12.15 2.85 -23.36
C LYS A 310 10.99 3.66 -23.93
N VAL A 311 9.90 3.76 -23.19
CA VAL A 311 8.76 4.60 -23.58
C VAL A 311 8.95 5.99 -22.98
N LYS A 312 8.94 7.01 -23.83
CA LYS A 312 8.88 8.42 -23.46
C LYS A 312 7.46 8.93 -23.69
N LEU A 313 6.84 9.46 -22.64
CA LEU A 313 5.49 10.01 -22.73
C LEU A 313 5.55 11.53 -22.90
N GLU A 314 4.99 12.04 -23.99
CA GLU A 314 4.77 13.46 -24.22
C GLU A 314 3.32 13.79 -23.93
N TRP A 315 3.08 14.78 -23.06
CA TRP A 315 1.72 15.14 -22.64
C TRP A 315 1.26 16.38 -23.38
N ILE A 316 0.08 16.27 -24.00
CA ILE A 316 -0.53 17.35 -24.78
C ILE A 316 -1.89 17.67 -24.17
N GLU A 317 -2.10 18.94 -23.80
CA GLU A 317 -3.40 19.41 -23.30
C GLU A 317 -4.43 19.39 -24.43
N SER A 318 -5.57 18.73 -24.19
CA SER A 318 -6.62 18.59 -25.21
C SER A 318 -7.22 19.93 -25.63
N GLU A 319 -7.24 20.93 -24.76
CA GLU A 319 -7.81 22.27 -25.03
C GLU A 319 -7.06 23.04 -26.12
N VAL A 320 -5.80 22.67 -26.40
CA VAL A 320 -5.01 23.29 -27.48
C VAL A 320 -5.68 23.07 -28.84
N PHE A 321 -6.39 21.95 -29.02
CA PHE A 321 -7.09 21.61 -30.26
C PHE A 321 -8.45 22.30 -30.41
N GLU A 322 -8.90 23.09 -29.43
CA GLU A 322 -10.18 23.82 -29.48
C GLU A 322 -10.02 25.27 -29.94
N LYS A 323 -8.80 25.82 -29.93
CA LYS A 323 -8.53 27.26 -30.15
C LYS A 323 -7.97 27.60 -31.54
N GLU A 324 -7.55 26.61 -32.32
CA GLU A 324 -7.04 26.81 -33.69
C GLU A 324 -7.48 25.67 -34.62
N ASP A 325 -7.69 25.99 -35.91
CA ASP A 325 -7.88 25.01 -36.98
C ASP A 325 -6.64 24.09 -37.01
N PRO A 326 -6.77 22.77 -36.82
CA PRO A 326 -5.63 21.86 -36.61
C PRO A 326 -4.80 21.55 -37.89
N ALA A 327 -4.75 22.49 -38.83
CA ALA A 327 -4.05 22.39 -40.11
C ALA A 327 -2.72 23.17 -40.14
#